data_AF-A0A1H0F7R2-F1
#
_entry.id   AF-A0A1H0F7R2-F1
#
_cell.length_a   1.000
_cell.length_b   1.000
_cell.length_c   1.000
_cell.angle_alpha   90.00
_cell.angle_beta   90.00
_cell.angle_gamma   90.00
#
_symmetry.space_group_name_H-M   'P 1'
#
loop_
_entity.id
_entity.type
_entity.pdbx_description
1 polymer ?
#
loop_
_entity_poly.entity_id
_entity_poly.type
_entity_poly.pdbx_seq_one_letter_code
_entity_poly.pdbx_strand_id
1 'polypeptide(L)'
;MKKVIIGIILVLIVLFAYEYQKPIMTTVDATIQAIDCVNNPPSQLAIKPINYTLEDLQTVHTFIDAKSGYLNHVTNQREVSVTLVFKDKEPTVKMDAYSGKCIWVSGPLN
;
A
#
# COMPACT_ATOMS: atom_id res chain seq x y z
N MET A 1 -23.45 -4.52 35.79
CA MET A 1 -23.66 -4.35 34.33
C MET A 1 -23.11 -3.03 33.79
N LYS A 2 -23.55 -1.85 34.24
CA LYS A 2 -23.08 -0.54 33.71
C LYS A 2 -21.55 -0.37 33.66
N LYS A 3 -20.83 -0.73 34.74
CA LYS A 3 -19.35 -0.64 34.80
C LYS A 3 -18.65 -1.56 33.80
N VAL A 4 -19.20 -2.76 33.58
CA VAL A 4 -18.67 -3.73 32.61
C VAL A 4 -18.87 -3.22 31.18
N ILE A 5 -20.05 -2.68 30.88
CA ILE A 5 -20.37 -2.06 29.58
C ILE A 5 -19.43 -0.89 29.28
N ILE A 6 -19.21 -0.01 30.27
CA ILE A 6 -18.26 1.12 30.12
C ILE A 6 -16.85 0.61 29.85
N GLY A 7 -16.39 -0.42 30.58
CA GLY A 7 -15.09 -1.05 30.35
C GLY A 7 -14.93 -1.58 28.92
N ILE A 8 -15.94 -2.29 28.42
CA ILE A 8 -15.93 -2.81 27.04
C ILE A 8 -15.89 -1.67 26.01
N ILE A 9 -16.69 -0.62 26.21
CA ILE A 9 -16.72 0.54 25.30
C ILE A 9 -15.34 1.21 25.25
N LEU A 10 -14.67 1.39 26.39
CA LEU A 10 -13.34 1.99 26.43
C LEU A 10 -12.31 1.14 25.66
N VAL A 11 -12.36 -0.19 25.82
CA VAL A 11 -11.48 -1.10 25.06
C VAL A 11 -11.73 -0.96 23.55
N LEU A 12 -13.00 -0.90 23.13
CA LEU A 12 -13.33 -0.73 21.71
C LEU A 12 -12.85 0.62 21.16
N ILE A 13 -12.96 1.70 21.92
CA ILE A 13 -12.45 3.03 21.52
C ILE A 13 -10.93 2.99 21.35
N VAL A 14 -10.20 2.35 22.27
CA VAL A 14 -8.75 2.23 22.18
C VAL A 14 -8.33 1.41 20.96
N LEU A 15 -8.99 0.27 20.71
CA LEU A 15 -8.72 -0.57 19.54
C LEU A 15 -9.02 0.18 18.23
N PHE A 16 -10.11 0.93 18.19
CA PHE A 16 -10.46 1.75 17.03
C PHE A 16 -9.43 2.86 16.79
N ALA A 17 -9.02 3.57 17.85
CA ALA A 17 -8.00 4.61 17.76
C ALA A 17 -6.65 4.05 17.28
N TYR A 18 -6.29 2.85 17.74
CA TYR A 18 -5.07 2.14 17.32
C TYR A 18 -5.09 1.84 15.82
N GLU A 19 -6.18 1.25 15.29
CA GLU A 19 -6.30 0.97 13.85
C GLU A 19 -6.35 2.25 13.01
N TYR A 20 -7.03 3.30 13.49
CA TYR A 20 -7.17 4.57 12.78
C TYR A 20 -5.85 5.34 12.66
N GLN A 21 -5.01 5.28 13.69
CA GLN A 21 -3.73 6.02 13.77
C GLN A 21 -2.51 5.20 13.35
N LYS A 22 -2.72 3.97 12.88
CA LYS A 22 -1.62 3.10 12.44
C LYS A 22 -0.79 3.83 11.36
N PRO A 23 0.55 3.88 11.49
CA PRO A 23 1.39 4.54 10.49
C PRO A 23 1.36 3.76 9.18
N ILE A 24 1.36 4.49 8.06
CA ILE A 24 1.56 3.93 6.73
C ILE A 24 3.05 3.93 6.38
N MET A 25 3.40 3.16 5.36
CA MET A 25 4.76 3.10 4.83
C MET A 25 5.27 4.47 4.37
N THR A 26 6.59 4.66 4.48
CA THR A 26 7.25 5.85 3.95
C THR A 26 7.35 5.76 2.42
N THR A 27 7.60 6.89 1.76
CA THR A 27 7.83 6.91 0.30
C THR A 27 9.00 6.02 -0.11
N VAL A 28 10.05 5.94 0.70
CA VAL A 28 11.21 5.09 0.44
C VAL A 28 10.82 3.62 0.51
N ASP A 29 10.14 3.20 1.58
CA ASP A 29 9.67 1.82 1.75
C ASP A 29 8.69 1.44 0.62
N ALA A 30 7.79 2.36 0.26
CA ALA A 30 6.86 2.19 -0.86
C ALA A 30 7.60 1.99 -2.19
N THR A 31 8.66 2.76 -2.43
CA THR A 31 9.45 2.64 -3.66
C THR A 31 10.16 1.30 -3.73
N ILE A 32 10.81 0.88 -2.63
CA ILE A 32 11.49 -0.42 -2.54
C ILE A 32 10.50 -1.56 -2.76
N GLN A 33 9.34 -1.51 -2.10
CA GLN A 33 8.31 -2.54 -2.22
C GLN A 33 7.67 -2.57 -3.61
N ALA A 34 7.53 -1.42 -4.26
CA ALA A 34 7.04 -1.34 -5.64
C ALA A 34 8.01 -1.98 -6.63
N ILE A 35 9.32 -1.71 -6.47
CA ILE A 35 10.38 -2.37 -7.26
C ILE A 35 10.36 -3.88 -7.03
N ASP A 36 10.24 -4.32 -5.78
CA ASP A 36 10.09 -5.74 -5.46
C ASP A 36 8.84 -6.35 -6.12
N CYS A 37 7.69 -5.65 -6.14
CA CYS A 37 6.50 -6.17 -6.81
C CYS A 37 6.68 -6.35 -8.32
N VAL A 38 7.36 -5.43 -9.01
CA VAL A 38 7.57 -5.58 -10.47
C VAL A 38 8.66 -6.59 -10.82
N ASN A 39 9.59 -6.86 -9.90
CA ASN A 39 10.63 -7.86 -10.07
C ASN A 39 10.16 -9.26 -9.67
N ASN A 40 9.38 -9.35 -8.60
CA ASN A 40 8.87 -10.59 -8.01
C ASN A 40 7.34 -10.53 -7.92
N PRO A 41 6.63 -10.42 -9.05
CA PRO A 41 5.19 -10.24 -9.01
C PRO A 41 4.47 -11.45 -8.40
N PRO A 42 3.45 -11.23 -7.56
CA PRO A 42 2.59 -12.29 -7.10
C PRO A 42 2.03 -13.07 -8.28
N SER A 43 2.01 -14.40 -8.19
CA SER A 43 1.53 -15.30 -9.25
C SER A 43 0.11 -14.96 -9.73
N GLN A 44 -0.69 -14.33 -8.87
CA GLN A 44 -2.05 -13.87 -9.13
C GLN A 44 -2.14 -12.72 -10.14
N LEU A 45 -1.08 -11.91 -10.31
CA LEU A 45 -1.09 -10.74 -11.19
C LEU A 45 -0.74 -11.07 -12.64
N ALA A 46 -0.24 -12.27 -12.93
CA ALA A 46 0.10 -12.75 -14.28
C ALA A 46 0.99 -11.79 -15.11
N ILE A 47 1.82 -10.99 -14.46
CA ILE A 47 2.78 -10.08 -15.10
C ILE A 47 4.18 -10.71 -15.12
N LYS A 48 5.00 -10.32 -16.12
CA LYS A 48 6.39 -10.77 -16.22
C LYS A 48 7.30 -9.90 -15.34
N PRO A 49 8.28 -10.51 -14.66
CA PRO A 49 9.37 -9.79 -13.99
C PRO A 49 10.06 -8.78 -14.91
N ILE A 50 10.34 -7.59 -14.39
CA ILE A 50 11.00 -6.51 -15.14
C ILE A 50 12.50 -6.39 -14.82
N ASN A 51 12.94 -6.84 -13.65
CA ASN A 51 14.34 -6.84 -13.18
C ASN A 51 15.02 -5.45 -13.19
N TYR A 52 14.43 -4.48 -12.49
CA TYR A 52 15.04 -3.16 -12.28
C TYR A 52 15.54 -2.99 -10.84
N THR A 53 16.52 -2.12 -10.67
CA THR A 53 17.03 -1.69 -9.36
C THR A 53 16.65 -0.23 -9.08
N LEU A 54 16.95 0.24 -7.87
CA LEU A 54 16.80 1.66 -7.51
C LEU A 54 17.71 2.56 -8.36
N GLU A 55 18.84 2.04 -8.87
CA GLU A 55 19.80 2.81 -9.68
C GLU A 55 19.27 3.09 -11.09
N ASP A 56 18.38 2.24 -11.58
CA ASP A 56 17.73 2.39 -12.90
C ASP A 56 16.58 3.42 -12.88
N LEU A 57 16.13 3.81 -11.68
CA LEU A 57 14.98 4.66 -11.46
C LEU A 57 15.31 6.12 -11.77
N GLN A 58 14.60 6.71 -12.73
CA GLN A 58 14.77 8.13 -13.08
C GLN A 58 13.94 9.02 -12.17
N THR A 59 12.70 8.62 -11.89
CA THR A 59 11.75 9.39 -11.10
C THR A 59 10.74 8.45 -10.45
N VAL A 60 10.21 8.86 -9.30
CA VAL A 60 9.10 8.17 -8.64
C VAL A 60 7.98 9.17 -8.36
N HIS A 61 6.76 8.75 -8.64
CA HIS A 61 5.56 9.44 -8.19
C HIS A 61 4.82 8.56 -7.21
N THR A 62 4.42 9.13 -6.08
CA THR A 62 3.71 8.40 -5.02
C THR A 62 2.43 9.12 -4.69
N PHE A 63 1.33 8.36 -4.68
CA PHE A 63 0.00 8.84 -4.37
C PHE A 63 -0.61 7.96 -3.29
N ILE A 64 -1.29 8.58 -2.33
CA ILE A 64 -1.99 7.88 -1.26
C ILE A 64 -3.48 8.03 -1.49
N ASP A 65 -4.16 6.90 -1.64
CA ASP A 65 -5.59 6.83 -1.92
C ASP A 65 -6.34 6.24 -0.72
N ALA A 66 -7.61 6.59 -0.60
CA ALA A 66 -8.49 5.91 0.34
C ALA A 66 -8.77 4.48 -0.15
N LYS A 67 -8.67 3.51 0.75
CA LYS A 67 -9.00 2.12 0.44
C LYS A 67 -10.52 1.95 0.33
N SER A 68 -10.98 1.28 -0.72
CA SER A 68 -12.42 1.10 -0.96
C SER A 68 -13.09 0.23 0.11
N GLY A 69 -14.37 0.51 0.41
CA GLY A 69 -15.19 -0.28 1.34
C GLY A 69 -15.56 0.47 2.63
N TYR A 70 -16.73 0.15 3.19
CA TYR A 70 -17.30 0.88 4.34
C TYR A 70 -16.38 0.86 5.56
N LEU A 71 -15.91 -0.32 5.98
CA LEU A 71 -15.04 -0.45 7.14
C LEU A 71 -13.70 0.26 6.93
N ASN A 72 -13.13 0.16 5.73
CA ASN A 72 -11.89 0.84 5.37
C ASN A 72 -12.02 2.36 5.45
N HIS A 73 -13.17 2.89 5.03
CA HIS A 73 -13.43 4.32 5.18
C HIS A 73 -13.55 4.73 6.65
N VAL A 74 -14.27 3.93 7.45
CA VAL A 74 -14.48 4.18 8.89
C VAL A 74 -13.16 4.10 9.67
N THR A 75 -12.27 3.14 9.35
CA THR A 75 -10.96 2.99 9.98
C THR A 75 -9.83 3.72 9.27
N ASN A 76 -10.14 4.59 8.30
CA ASN A 76 -9.18 5.41 7.56
C ASN A 76 -8.05 4.61 6.88
N GLN A 77 -8.36 3.40 6.40
CA GLN A 77 -7.41 2.54 5.71
C GLN A 77 -6.99 3.14 4.36
N ARG A 78 -5.71 3.07 4.05
CA ARG A 78 -5.09 3.65 2.86
C ARG A 78 -4.46 2.61 1.95
N GLU A 79 -4.42 2.94 0.66
CA GLU A 79 -3.61 2.28 -0.35
C GLU A 79 -2.61 3.29 -0.88
N VAL A 80 -1.48 2.79 -1.38
CA VAL A 80 -0.45 3.61 -2.01
C VAL A 80 -0.27 3.17 -3.45
N SER A 81 -0.21 4.14 -4.35
CA SER A 81 0.07 3.97 -5.76
C SER A 81 1.44 4.57 -6.04
N VAL A 82 2.37 3.75 -6.53
CA VAL A 82 3.75 4.16 -6.85
C VAL A 82 3.97 3.98 -8.34
N THR A 83 4.17 5.09 -9.04
CA THR A 83 4.58 5.09 -10.45
C THR A 83 6.10 5.18 -10.50
N LEU A 84 6.73 4.13 -11.02
CA LEU A 84 8.18 4.04 -11.21
C LEU A 84 8.50 4.42 -12.64
N VAL A 85 9.30 5.47 -12.83
CA VAL A 85 9.73 5.90 -14.17
C VAL A 85 11.13 5.36 -14.42
N PHE A 86 11.22 4.41 -15.34
CA PHE A 86 12.47 3.89 -15.90
C PHE A 86 12.67 4.45 -17.31
N LYS A 87 13.87 4.23 -17.87
CA LYS A 87 14.22 4.74 -19.21
C LYS A 87 13.22 4.37 -20.31
N ASP A 88 12.66 3.16 -20.23
CA ASP A 88 11.85 2.58 -21.29
C ASP A 88 10.44 2.16 -20.81
N LYS A 89 10.15 2.31 -19.50
CA LYS A 89 8.94 1.76 -18.85
C LYS A 89 8.42 2.66 -17.74
N GLU A 90 7.12 2.61 -17.51
CA GLU A 90 6.44 3.43 -16.50
C GLU A 90 5.36 2.64 -15.74
N PRO A 91 5.71 1.56 -15.02
CA PRO A 91 4.75 0.81 -14.22
C PRO A 91 4.20 1.65 -13.06
N THR A 92 2.90 1.55 -12.84
CA THR A 92 2.24 1.99 -11.61
C THR A 92 1.83 0.78 -10.78
N VAL A 93 2.40 0.67 -9.59
CA VAL A 93 2.15 -0.39 -8.61
C VAL A 93 1.22 0.14 -7.54
N LYS A 94 0.09 -0.55 -7.33
CA LYS A 94 -0.83 -0.29 -6.23
C LYS A 94 -0.64 -1.30 -5.12
N MET A 95 -0.48 -0.82 -3.89
CA MET A 95 -0.18 -1.63 -2.72
C MET A 95 -1.03 -1.24 -1.53
N ASP A 96 -1.17 -2.17 -0.59
CA ASP A 96 -1.70 -1.87 0.73
C ASP A 96 -0.69 -0.99 1.49
N ALA A 97 -1.11 0.18 1.98
CA ALA A 97 -0.18 1.18 2.53
C ALA A 97 0.43 0.79 3.90
N TYR A 98 -0.06 -0.28 4.54
CA TYR A 98 0.42 -0.73 5.85
C TYR A 98 1.30 -1.97 5.76
N SER A 99 0.95 -2.90 4.87
CA SER A 99 1.65 -4.17 4.71
C SER A 99 2.61 -4.19 3.52
N GLY A 100 2.44 -3.27 2.56
CA GLY A 100 3.17 -3.29 1.29
C GLY A 100 2.79 -4.44 0.37
N LYS A 101 1.70 -5.16 0.70
CA LYS A 101 1.19 -6.21 -0.16
C LYS A 101 0.83 -5.62 -1.52
N CYS A 102 1.41 -6.19 -2.57
CA CYS A 102 1.09 -5.80 -3.94
C CYS A 102 -0.33 -6.22 -4.31
N ILE A 103 -1.13 -5.25 -4.73
CA ILE A 103 -2.56 -5.43 -5.08
C ILE A 103 -2.72 -5.48 -6.58
N TRP A 104 -2.05 -4.58 -7.30
CA TRP A 104 -2.23 -4.41 -8.73
C TRP A 104 -1.01 -3.74 -9.36
N VAL A 105 -0.74 -4.04 -10.62
CA VAL A 105 0.28 -3.36 -11.43
C VAL A 105 -0.34 -2.99 -12.77
N SER A 106 -0.07 -1.77 -13.24
CA SER A 106 -0.60 -1.23 -14.49
C SER A 106 0.43 -0.34 -15.20
N GLY A 107 0.14 0.06 -16.44
CA GLY A 107 1.03 0.88 -17.26
C GLY A 107 1.87 0.06 -18.24
N PRO A 108 2.78 0.71 -18.99
CA PRO A 108 3.67 0.04 -19.92
C PRO A 108 4.68 -0.83 -19.16
N LEU A 109 4.48 -2.15 -19.23
CA LEU A 109 5.35 -3.17 -18.63
C LEU A 109 6.30 -3.83 -19.65
N ASN A 110 6.10 -3.56 -20.95
CA ASN A 110 6.82 -4.13 -22.08
C ASN A 110 7.22 -3.06 -23.08
#